data_AF-A0A7U9R545-F1
#
_entry.id   AF-A0A7U9R545-F1
#
_cell.length_a   1.000
_cell.length_b   1.000
_cell.length_c   1.000
_cell.angle_alpha   90.00
_cell.angle_beta   90.00
_cell.angle_gamma   90.00
#
_symmetry.space_group_name_H-M   'P 1'
#
loop_
_entity.id
_entity.type
_entity.pdbx_description
1 polymer ?
#
loop_
_entity_poly.entity_id
_entity_poly.type
_entity_poly.pdbx_seq_one_letter_code
_entity_poly.pdbx_strand_id
1 'polypeptide(L)'
;MSSPKETDYQIAGEKKVIKKSIVPIIRIVVKNSKGQKELKGTLRISHMIQVPPSELQLYDIENEPDSTYKDLVQNEMIFIRKNQDKILANAKLLYKQKTENDFSAGHVKAALEYKALEKLCGDFMSEKK
;
A
#
# COMPACT_ATOMS: atom_id res chain seq x y z
N MET A 1 3.07 2.90 -3.25
CA MET A 1 1.65 3.08 -3.61
C MET A 1 1.48 2.84 -5.11
N SER A 2 0.25 2.67 -5.60
CA SER A 2 -0.01 2.62 -7.04
C SER A 2 -1.30 3.35 -7.40
N SER A 3 -1.26 4.06 -8.53
CA SER A 3 -2.42 4.78 -9.08
C SER A 3 -3.57 3.82 -9.42
N PRO A 4 -4.82 4.32 -9.46
CA PRO A 4 -5.98 3.54 -9.82
C PRO A 4 -5.82 2.84 -11.19
N LYS A 5 -6.32 1.61 -11.29
CA LYS A 5 -6.39 0.85 -12.55
C LYS A 5 -7.73 0.17 -12.70
N GLU A 6 -8.07 -0.29 -13.91
CA GLU A 6 -9.36 -0.93 -14.19
C GLU A 6 -9.65 -2.13 -13.27
N THR A 7 -8.61 -2.88 -12.88
CA THR A 7 -8.74 -4.03 -11.98
C THR A 7 -9.14 -3.65 -10.54
N ASP A 8 -9.09 -2.38 -10.15
CA ASP A 8 -9.58 -1.89 -8.85
C ASP A 8 -11.09 -1.69 -8.81
N TYR A 9 -11.75 -1.79 -9.96
CA TYR A 9 -13.19 -1.64 -10.06
C TYR A 9 -13.85 -2.99 -10.37
N GLN A 10 -15.13 -3.08 -10.05
CA GLN A 10 -16.02 -4.17 -10.42
C GLN A 10 -17.33 -3.61 -10.94
N ILE A 11 -18.03 -4.40 -11.76
CA ILE A 11 -19.36 -4.06 -12.25
C ILE A 11 -20.39 -4.60 -11.25
N ALA A 12 -21.25 -3.72 -10.74
CA ALA A 12 -22.37 -4.05 -9.88
C ALA A 12 -23.66 -3.58 -10.55
N GLY A 13 -24.34 -4.51 -11.24
CA GLY A 13 -25.40 -4.17 -12.18
C GLY A 13 -24.83 -3.36 -13.35
N GLU A 14 -25.34 -2.16 -13.57
CA GLU A 14 -24.85 -1.25 -14.62
C GLU A 14 -23.77 -0.27 -14.13
N LYS A 15 -23.41 -0.31 -12.84
CA LYS A 15 -22.51 0.68 -12.23
C LYS A 15 -21.12 0.11 -12.01
N LYS A 16 -20.10 0.87 -12.42
CA LYS A 16 -18.70 0.65 -12.05
C LYS A 16 -18.47 1.12 -10.62
N VAL A 17 -18.09 0.21 -9.73
CA VAL A 17 -17.87 0.50 -8.30
C VAL A 17 -16.46 0.10 -7.87
N ILE A 18 -15.89 0.85 -6.93
CA ILE A 18 -14.57 0.57 -6.36
C ILE A 18 -14.66 -0.73 -5.53
N LYS A 19 -13.75 -1.69 -5.79
CA LYS A 19 -13.66 -2.92 -4.99
C LYS A 19 -13.36 -2.60 -3.54
N LYS A 20 -13.81 -3.46 -2.61
CA LYS A 20 -13.44 -3.32 -1.19
C LYS A 20 -11.93 -3.56 -1.00
N SER A 21 -11.34 -2.92 0.00
CA SER A 21 -10.00 -3.26 0.46
C SER A 21 -9.98 -4.70 0.99
N ILE A 22 -8.87 -5.39 0.74
CA ILE A 22 -8.58 -6.74 1.24
C ILE A 22 -7.25 -6.72 1.99
N VAL A 23 -6.91 -7.78 2.72
CA VAL A 23 -5.64 -7.88 3.49
C VAL A 23 -4.41 -7.41 2.68
N PRO A 24 -4.15 -7.92 1.46
CA PRO A 24 -2.94 -7.54 0.70
C PRO A 24 -3.03 -6.17 0.02
N ILE A 25 -4.21 -5.55 -0.08
CA ILE A 25 -4.43 -4.32 -0.86
C ILE A 25 -5.44 -3.41 -0.15
N ILE A 26 -4.96 -2.27 0.35
CA ILE A 26 -5.80 -1.19 0.87
C ILE A 26 -6.05 -0.17 -0.25
N ARG A 27 -7.33 0.11 -0.52
CA ARG A 27 -7.77 1.13 -1.48
C ARG A 27 -8.01 2.45 -0.75
N ILE A 28 -7.35 3.51 -1.20
CA ILE A 28 -7.43 4.85 -0.64
C ILE A 28 -8.63 5.55 -1.28
N VAL A 29 -9.76 5.55 -0.57
CA VAL A 29 -11.02 6.10 -1.06
C VAL A 29 -11.35 7.37 -0.29
N VAL A 30 -11.52 8.47 -1.01
CA VAL A 30 -11.81 9.80 -0.46
C VAL A 30 -13.14 10.31 -1.04
N LYS A 31 -13.85 11.18 -0.31
CA LYS A 31 -15.02 11.87 -0.86
C LYS A 31 -14.59 13.17 -1.54
N ASN A 32 -15.00 13.38 -2.78
CA ASN A 32 -14.79 14.65 -3.48
C ASN A 32 -15.74 15.74 -2.95
N SER A 33 -15.64 16.96 -3.51
CA SER A 33 -16.48 18.11 -3.14
C SER A 33 -17.99 17.88 -3.32
N LYS A 34 -18.38 16.94 -4.19
CA LYS A 34 -19.78 16.52 -4.40
C LYS A 34 -20.21 15.39 -3.47
N GLY A 35 -19.36 15.00 -2.50
CA GLY A 35 -19.59 13.90 -1.58
C GLY A 35 -19.44 12.50 -2.19
N GLN A 36 -19.02 12.39 -3.46
CA GLN A 36 -18.89 11.12 -4.18
C GLN A 36 -17.55 10.47 -3.84
N LYS A 37 -17.56 9.13 -3.71
CA LYS A 37 -16.35 8.34 -3.44
C LYS A 37 -15.46 8.29 -4.69
N GLU A 38 -14.19 8.58 -4.51
CA GLU A 38 -13.16 8.55 -5.53
C GLU A 38 -11.97 7.72 -5.03
N LEU A 39 -11.42 6.88 -5.90
CA LEU A 39 -10.21 6.11 -5.61
C LEU A 39 -8.99 6.96 -5.95
N LYS A 40 -8.20 7.34 -4.94
CA LYS A 40 -6.99 8.14 -5.12
C LYS A 40 -5.75 7.29 -5.36
N GLY A 41 -5.73 6.08 -4.81
CA GLY A 41 -4.61 5.17 -4.97
C GLY A 41 -4.79 3.87 -4.21
N THR A 42 -3.73 3.07 -4.21
CA THR A 42 -3.68 1.77 -3.53
C THR A 42 -2.36 1.59 -2.75
N LEU A 43 -2.48 1.04 -1.55
CA LEU A 43 -1.37 0.48 -0.78
C LEU A 43 -1.35 -1.03 -0.98
N ARG A 44 -0.31 -1.54 -1.65
CA ARG A 44 -0.08 -2.96 -1.86
C ARG A 44 0.75 -3.54 -0.72
N ILE A 45 0.09 -3.95 0.36
CA ILE A 45 0.71 -4.57 1.53
C ILE A 45 1.45 -5.87 1.15
N SER A 46 0.94 -6.63 0.18
CA SER A 46 1.63 -7.84 -0.31
C SER A 46 3.01 -7.59 -0.92
N HIS A 47 3.31 -6.34 -1.27
CA HIS A 47 4.58 -5.92 -1.87
C HIS A 47 5.39 -5.01 -0.93
N MET A 48 5.14 -5.08 0.38
CA MET A 48 5.99 -4.38 1.35
C MET A 48 7.40 -4.98 1.38
N ILE A 49 8.39 -4.12 1.62
CA ILE A 49 9.81 -4.48 1.67
C ILE A 49 10.46 -3.86 2.91
N GLN A 50 11.51 -4.49 3.40
CA GLN A 50 12.43 -3.83 4.31
C GLN A 50 13.31 -2.87 3.49
N VAL A 51 13.59 -1.69 4.03
CA VAL A 51 14.43 -0.69 3.38
C VAL A 51 15.51 -0.23 4.37
N PRO A 52 16.80 -0.19 3.97
CA PRO A 52 17.85 0.36 4.81
C PRO A 52 17.59 1.85 5.08
N PRO A 53 17.83 2.36 6.31
CA PRO A 53 17.63 3.77 6.61
C PRO A 53 18.42 4.73 5.71
N SER A 54 19.61 4.33 5.23
CA SER A 54 20.43 5.11 4.30
C SER A 54 19.81 5.32 2.93
N GLU A 55 18.89 4.43 2.52
CA GLU A 55 18.20 4.50 1.23
C GLU A 55 16.80 5.12 1.36
N LEU A 56 16.40 5.55 2.55
CA LEU A 56 15.13 6.24 2.78
C LEU A 56 15.30 7.74 2.58
N GLN A 57 14.66 8.27 1.53
CA GLN A 57 14.50 9.70 1.34
C GLN A 57 13.06 10.09 1.70
N LEU A 58 12.92 11.03 2.64
CA LEU A 58 11.62 11.59 2.97
C LEU A 58 11.15 12.53 1.86
N TYR A 59 9.89 12.40 1.50
CA TYR A 59 9.25 13.27 0.53
C TYR A 59 8.81 14.57 1.20
N ASP A 60 9.31 15.70 0.70
CA ASP A 60 8.97 17.03 1.19
C ASP A 60 7.73 17.57 0.48
N ILE A 61 6.58 17.38 1.12
CA ILE A 61 5.30 17.82 0.58
C ILE A 61 5.11 19.35 0.60
N GLU A 62 5.81 20.05 1.49
CA GLU A 62 5.64 21.50 1.61
C GLU A 62 6.17 22.21 0.37
N ASN A 63 7.25 21.68 -0.20
CA ASN A 63 7.93 22.21 -1.38
C ASN A 63 7.60 21.48 -2.70
N GLU A 64 6.53 20.66 -2.75
CA GLU A 64 6.08 20.05 -4.02
C GLU A 64 5.52 21.12 -4.98
N PRO A 65 6.13 21.32 -6.17
CA PRO A 65 5.71 22.35 -7.13
C PRO A 65 4.39 22.04 -7.85
N ASP A 66 4.06 20.77 -8.08
CA ASP A 66 2.78 20.37 -8.67
C ASP A 66 1.69 20.38 -7.59
N SER A 67 0.88 21.44 -7.59
CA SER A 67 -0.24 21.59 -6.65
C SER A 67 -1.24 20.43 -6.70
N THR A 68 -1.47 19.86 -7.89
CA THR A 68 -2.40 18.74 -8.05
C THR A 68 -1.84 17.47 -7.42
N TYR A 69 -0.54 17.24 -7.61
CA TYR A 69 0.14 16.12 -6.98
C TYR A 69 0.27 16.31 -5.45
N LYS A 70 0.55 17.53 -5.00
CA LYS A 70 0.55 17.89 -3.57
C LYS A 70 -0.78 17.57 -2.91
N ASP A 71 -1.90 17.98 -3.51
CA ASP A 71 -3.25 17.68 -3.01
C ASP A 71 -3.53 16.17 -2.98
N LEU A 72 -3.08 15.43 -4.00
CA LEU A 72 -3.19 13.98 -4.03
C LEU A 72 -2.46 13.34 -2.85
N VAL A 73 -1.18 13.67 -2.64
CA VAL A 73 -0.36 13.09 -1.56
C VAL A 73 -0.93 13.47 -0.19
N GLN A 74 -1.43 14.70 0.00
CA GLN A 74 -2.10 15.12 1.23
C GLN A 74 -3.33 14.24 1.54
N ASN A 75 -4.17 13.99 0.54
CA ASN A 75 -5.34 13.12 0.69
C ASN A 75 -4.95 11.69 1.05
N GLU A 76 -3.92 11.15 0.40
CA GLU A 76 -3.37 9.83 0.71
C GLU A 76 -2.84 9.77 2.15
N MET A 77 -2.04 10.74 2.58
CA MET A 77 -1.49 10.80 3.94
C MET A 77 -2.58 10.87 5.00
N ILE A 78 -3.60 11.71 4.81
CA ILE A 78 -4.73 11.82 5.76
C ILE A 78 -5.45 10.47 5.88
N PHE A 79 -5.71 9.81 4.75
CA PHE A 79 -6.34 8.49 4.75
C PHE A 79 -5.47 7.46 5.50
N ILE A 80 -4.16 7.44 5.23
CA ILE A 80 -3.22 6.49 5.84
C ILE A 80 -3.20 6.68 7.36
N ARG A 81 -3.08 7.91 7.85
CA ARG A 81 -3.10 8.22 9.29
C ARG A 81 -4.39 7.75 9.94
N LYS A 82 -5.55 8.01 9.32
CA LYS A 82 -6.86 7.56 9.83
C LYS A 82 -7.05 6.04 9.85
N ASN A 83 -6.31 5.30 9.02
CA ASN A 83 -6.44 3.86 8.86
C ASN A 83 -5.19 3.08 9.30
N GLN A 84 -4.28 3.73 10.04
CA GLN A 84 -2.96 3.19 10.38
C GLN A 84 -3.05 1.83 11.07
N ASP A 85 -3.93 1.69 12.07
CA ASP A 85 -4.08 0.44 12.82
C ASP A 85 -4.48 -0.73 11.93
N LYS A 86 -5.40 -0.49 11.00
CA LYS A 86 -5.83 -1.50 10.04
C LYS A 86 -4.72 -1.87 9.06
N ILE A 87 -3.95 -0.88 8.59
CA ILE A 87 -2.80 -1.10 7.70
C ILE A 87 -1.76 -1.96 8.41
N LEU A 88 -1.42 -1.62 9.67
CA LEU A 88 -0.46 -2.37 10.48
C LEU A 88 -0.96 -3.79 10.80
N ALA A 89 -2.23 -3.94 11.16
CA ALA A 89 -2.83 -5.25 11.43
C ALA A 89 -2.77 -6.16 10.20
N ASN A 90 -3.14 -5.64 9.02
CA ASN A 90 -3.06 -6.38 7.77
C ASN A 90 -1.62 -6.74 7.39
N ALA A 91 -0.66 -5.83 7.58
CA ALA A 91 0.76 -6.09 7.30
C ALA A 91 1.32 -7.19 8.20
N LYS A 92 1.04 -7.13 9.52
CA LYS A 92 1.45 -8.16 10.48
C LYS A 92 0.84 -9.52 10.16
N LEU A 93 -0.46 -9.56 9.85
CA LEU A 93 -1.15 -10.78 9.48
C LEU A 93 -0.53 -11.41 8.23
N LEU A 94 -0.38 -10.62 7.16
CA LEU A 94 0.14 -11.12 5.89
C LEU A 94 1.60 -11.59 6.02
N TYR A 95 2.42 -10.85 6.77
CA TYR A 95 3.79 -11.25 7.08
C TYR A 95 3.82 -12.61 7.76
N LYS A 96 3.06 -12.76 8.87
CA LYS A 96 2.96 -14.01 9.62
C LYS A 96 2.56 -15.18 8.73
N GLN A 97 1.48 -15.02 7.97
CA GLN A 97 0.98 -16.06 7.08
C GLN A 97 2.01 -16.46 6.03
N LYS A 98 2.70 -15.49 5.42
CA LYS A 98 3.75 -15.76 4.44
C LYS A 98 4.94 -16.49 5.07
N THR A 99 5.38 -16.08 6.26
CA THR A 99 6.53 -16.70 6.94
C THR A 99 6.24 -18.09 7.49
N GLU A 100 4.99 -18.37 7.85
CA GLU A 100 4.53 -19.68 8.34
C GLU A 100 4.09 -20.61 7.21
N ASN A 101 4.17 -20.16 5.95
CA ASN A 101 3.63 -20.86 4.78
C ASN A 101 2.13 -21.21 4.89
N ASP A 102 1.36 -20.38 5.62
CA ASP A 102 -0.09 -20.49 5.67
C ASP A 102 -0.72 -19.92 4.39
N PHE A 103 -0.95 -20.81 3.43
CA PHE A 103 -1.56 -20.48 2.15
C PHE A 103 -3.07 -20.71 2.09
N SER A 104 -3.72 -20.84 3.25
CA SER A 104 -5.18 -20.96 3.34
C SER A 104 -5.90 -19.84 2.57
N ALA A 105 -5.34 -18.63 2.60
CA ALA A 105 -5.77 -17.53 1.76
C ALA A 105 -4.89 -17.42 0.51
N GLY A 106 -5.48 -17.60 -0.67
CA GLY A 106 -4.76 -17.64 -1.95
C GLY A 106 -3.90 -16.41 -2.27
N HIS A 107 -4.21 -15.25 -1.67
CA HIS A 107 -3.41 -14.03 -1.84
C HIS A 107 -2.05 -14.07 -1.13
N VAL A 108 -1.84 -14.96 -0.17
CA VAL A 108 -0.55 -15.11 0.54
C VAL A 108 0.52 -15.64 -0.42
N LYS A 109 0.16 -16.54 -1.35
CA LYS A 109 1.08 -17.06 -2.37
C LYS A 109 1.62 -15.95 -3.28
N ALA A 110 0.81 -14.95 -3.58
CA ALA A 110 1.18 -13.82 -4.44
C ALA A 110 1.94 -12.70 -3.69
N ALA A 111 2.15 -12.82 -2.38
CA ALA A 111 2.98 -11.89 -1.62
C ALA A 111 4.47 -12.19 -1.82
N LEU A 112 5.30 -11.15 -1.67
CA LEU A 112 6.75 -11.24 -1.81
C LEU A 112 7.37 -12.23 -0.82
N GLU A 113 8.53 -12.78 -1.18
CA GLU A 113 9.34 -13.63 -0.30
C GLU A 113 10.06 -12.79 0.75
N TYR A 114 9.35 -12.43 1.83
CA TYR A 114 9.83 -11.47 2.83
C TYR A 114 11.18 -11.86 3.42
N LYS A 115 11.38 -13.12 3.83
CA LYS A 115 12.64 -13.60 4.42
C LYS A 115 13.83 -13.50 3.47
N ALA A 116 13.61 -13.76 2.18
CA ALA A 116 14.66 -13.61 1.17
C ALA A 116 15.04 -12.14 0.98
N LEU A 117 14.04 -11.24 0.94
CA LEU A 117 14.27 -9.80 0.81
C LEU A 117 14.95 -9.19 2.04
N GLU A 118 14.58 -9.64 3.25
CA GLU A 118 15.24 -9.25 4.51
C GLU A 118 16.71 -9.64 4.51
N LYS A 119 17.03 -10.86 4.02
CA LYS A 119 18.42 -11.30 3.88
C LYS A 119 19.20 -10.41 2.91
N LEU A 120 18.65 -10.14 1.72
CA LEU A 120 19.29 -9.26 0.73
C LEU A 120 19.50 -7.84 1.26
N CYS A 121 18.53 -7.32 2.02
CA CYS A 121 18.65 -6.03 2.68
C CYS A 121 19.78 -6.05 3.74
N GLY A 122 19.88 -7.12 4.53
CA GLY A 122 20.96 -7.33 5.50
C GLY A 122 22.35 -7.42 4.86
N ASP A 123 22.46 -8.14 3.74
CA ASP A 123 23.71 -8.28 2.97
C ASP A 123 24.16 -6.90 2.45
N PHE A 124 23.25 -6.15 1.82
CA PHE A 124 23.51 -4.77 1.34
C PHE A 124 23.99 -3.82 2.45
N MET A 125 23.35 -3.87 3.63
CA MET A 125 23.76 -3.06 4.78
C MET A 125 25.13 -3.46 5.35
N SER A 126 25.56 -4.70 5.12
CA SER A 126 26.85 -5.22 5.59
C SER A 126 27.99 -4.84 4.63
N GLU A 127 27.73 -4.80 3.33
CA GLU A 127 28.69 -4.39 2.30
C GLU A 127 29.01 -2.88 2.32
N LYS A 128 28.08 -2.06 2.85
CA LYS A 128 28.27 -0.60 2.99
C LYS A 128 28.99 -0.16 4.27
N LYS A 129 29.38 -1.10 5.14
CA LYS A 129 30.19 -0.81 6.35
C LYS A 129 31.67 -0.86 6.04
#